data_AF-A0A2E5JJK1-F1
#
_entry.id   AF-A0A2E5JJK1-F1
#
_cell.length_a   1.000
_cell.length_b   1.000
_cell.length_c   1.000
_cell.angle_alpha   90.00
_cell.angle_beta   90.00
_cell.angle_gamma   90.00
#
_symmetry.space_group_name_H-M   'P 1'
#
loop_
_entity.id
_entity.type
_entity.pdbx_description
1 polymer ?
#
loop_
_entity_poly.entity_id
_entity_poly.type
_entity_poly.pdbx_seq_one_letter_code
_entity_poly.pdbx_strand_id
1 'polypeptide(L)'
;MIDAKLSAGEFERGTAKAASKPLYQTVERTFIAEPLPATNKVLKVATNPQFAEFFGGSGGGAAKDEAPKENFSIAKVWIEPGCIVCNACEDIYPEVFEVTADTCLIRPGAPLDDGLRVQEAAEACPVEVIKFSA
;
A
#
# COMPACT_ATOMS: atom_id res chain seq x y z
N MET A 1 -3.27 36.83 -70.77
CA MET A 1 -2.58 37.73 -69.82
C MET A 1 -3.48 37.89 -68.61
N ILE A 2 -3.14 37.26 -67.48
CA ILE A 2 -3.34 37.69 -66.09
C ILE A 2 -2.56 36.64 -65.28
N ASP A 3 -1.26 36.87 -65.15
CA ASP A 3 -0.38 36.14 -64.23
C ASP A 3 -0.60 36.72 -62.82
N ALA A 4 -1.55 36.16 -62.06
CA ALA A 4 -1.73 36.49 -60.65
C ALA A 4 -0.66 35.78 -59.82
N LYS A 5 0.52 36.40 -59.79
CA LYS A 5 1.67 36.01 -58.98
C LYS A 5 1.37 36.33 -57.51
N LEU A 6 0.67 35.42 -56.81
CA LEU A 6 0.60 35.46 -55.34
C LEU A 6 2.03 35.30 -54.81
N SER A 7 2.50 36.31 -54.10
CA SER A 7 3.86 36.32 -53.57
C SER A 7 3.96 35.33 -52.40
N ALA A 8 5.11 34.67 -52.24
CA ALA A 8 5.35 33.75 -51.12
C ALA A 8 5.03 34.39 -49.75
N GLY A 9 5.19 35.72 -49.63
CA GLY A 9 4.84 36.48 -48.43
C GLY A 9 3.33 36.56 -48.11
N GLU A 10 2.43 36.27 -49.04
CA GLU A 10 0.98 36.20 -48.76
C GLU A 10 0.55 34.83 -48.22
N PHE A 11 1.26 33.76 -48.58
CA PHE A 11 1.04 32.42 -48.03
C PHE A 11 1.57 32.28 -46.60
N GLU A 12 2.71 32.91 -46.31
CA GLU A 12 3.33 32.91 -44.97
C GLU A 12 2.51 33.70 -43.94
N ARG A 13 1.81 34.77 -44.36
CA ARG A 13 0.90 35.52 -43.49
C ARG A 13 -0.40 34.78 -43.17
N GLY A 14 -0.83 33.86 -44.02
CA GLY A 14 -2.05 33.05 -43.83
C GLY A 14 -1.86 31.78 -42.98
N THR A 15 -0.60 31.40 -42.70
CA THR A 15 -0.27 30.16 -41.96
C THR A 15 0.54 30.43 -40.68
N ALA A 16 0.63 31.69 -40.25
CA ALA A 16 1.22 32.07 -38.98
C ALA A 16 0.41 31.44 -37.83
N LYS A 17 0.92 30.32 -37.30
CA LYS A 17 0.34 29.63 -36.15
C LYS A 17 0.31 30.60 -34.96
N ALA A 18 -0.89 31.06 -34.64
CA ALA A 18 -1.17 31.71 -33.37
C ALA A 18 -0.94 30.73 -32.21
N ALA A 19 -0.47 31.30 -31.09
CA ALA A 19 -0.24 30.70 -29.79
C ALA A 19 1.02 29.82 -29.65
N SER A 20 2.07 30.42 -29.06
CA SER A 20 3.04 29.68 -28.26
C SER A 20 2.25 28.86 -27.24
N LYS A 21 2.29 27.53 -27.36
CA LYS A 21 1.71 26.62 -26.36
C LYS A 21 2.28 27.04 -24.99
N PRO A 22 1.48 27.11 -23.92
CA PRO A 22 2.01 27.44 -22.61
C PRO A 22 3.13 26.45 -22.30
N LEU A 23 4.33 26.97 -22.05
CA LEU A 23 5.45 26.19 -21.54
C LEU A 23 5.03 25.68 -20.17
N TYR A 24 4.55 24.45 -20.10
CA TYR A 24 4.40 23.78 -18.83
C TYR A 24 5.81 23.53 -18.32
N GLN A 25 6.17 24.19 -17.22
CA GLN A 25 7.44 23.93 -16.57
C GLN A 25 7.37 22.51 -16.02
N THR A 26 8.04 21.57 -16.67
CA THR A 26 8.34 20.28 -16.07
C THR A 26 9.16 20.58 -14.82
N VAL A 27 8.53 20.52 -13.66
CA VAL A 27 9.24 20.63 -12.40
C VAL A 27 10.12 19.38 -12.35
N GLU A 28 11.40 19.53 -12.67
CA GLU A 28 12.40 18.52 -12.41
C GLU A 28 12.46 18.35 -10.90
N ARG A 29 11.64 17.42 -10.38
CA ARG A 29 11.80 16.93 -9.02
C ARG A 29 13.04 16.05 -9.09
N THR A 30 14.20 16.67 -8.90
CA THR A 30 15.45 15.94 -8.72
C THR A 30 15.20 14.93 -7.61
N PHE A 31 15.36 13.63 -7.91
CA PHE A 31 15.22 12.54 -6.92
C PHE A 31 16.25 12.62 -5.78
N ILE A 32 17.16 13.60 -5.87
CA ILE A 32 18.17 13.92 -4.90
C ILE A 32 17.59 15.06 -4.05
N ALA A 33 17.30 14.76 -2.79
CA ALA A 33 16.89 15.78 -1.83
C ALA A 33 17.93 16.92 -1.79
N GLU A 34 17.46 18.16 -1.67
CA GLU A 34 18.30 19.33 -1.35
C GLU A 34 19.25 18.96 -0.20
N PRO A 35 20.56 19.23 -0.29
CA PRO A 35 21.48 18.90 0.79
C PRO A 35 20.99 19.53 2.09
N LEU A 36 20.88 18.71 3.13
CA LEU A 36 20.39 19.11 4.45
C LEU A 36 21.12 20.39 4.90
N PRO A 37 20.40 21.41 5.38
CA PRO A 37 21.02 22.66 5.77
C PRO A 37 22.05 22.40 6.87
N ALA A 38 23.24 23.00 6.75
CA ALA A 38 24.36 22.91 7.69
C ALA A 38 24.06 23.63 9.01
N THR A 39 22.97 23.25 9.67
CA THR A 39 22.59 23.72 10.99
C THR A 39 22.99 22.66 12.00
N ASN A 40 23.58 23.08 13.11
CA ASN A 40 24.11 22.25 14.22
C ASN A 40 23.04 21.46 14.99
N LYS A 41 21.87 21.21 14.39
CA LYS A 41 20.79 20.42 14.97
C LYS A 41 20.83 19.04 14.33
N VAL A 42 21.67 18.18 14.91
CA VAL A 42 21.84 16.79 14.47
C VAL A 42 20.48 16.13 14.30
N LEU A 43 20.21 15.64 13.10
CA LEU A 43 19.02 14.85 12.80
C LEU A 43 19.09 13.59 13.65
N LYS A 44 18.13 13.42 14.54
CA LYS A 44 18.02 12.24 15.39
C LYS A 44 17.56 11.10 14.50
N VAL A 45 18.50 10.30 14.02
CA VAL A 45 18.25 9.13 13.20
C VAL A 45 18.22 7.90 14.11
N ALA A 46 17.18 7.09 14.01
CA ALA A 46 16.98 5.91 14.86
C ALA A 46 18.11 4.88 14.75
N THR A 47 18.79 4.82 13.60
CA THR A 47 19.96 3.94 13.37
C THR A 47 21.27 4.44 13.97
N ASN A 48 21.31 5.65 14.55
CA ASN A 48 22.50 6.14 15.24
C ASN A 48 22.41 5.80 16.74
N PRO A 49 23.32 4.97 17.29
CA PRO A 49 23.27 4.48 18.66
C PRO A 49 23.35 5.59 19.72
N GLN A 50 23.87 6.77 19.38
CA GLN A 50 23.92 7.91 20.31
C GLN A 50 22.55 8.54 20.59
N PHE A 51 21.50 8.19 19.84
CA PHE A 51 20.13 8.66 20.05
C PHE A 51 19.17 7.55 20.54
N ALA A 52 19.69 6.36 20.88
CA ALA A 52 18.90 5.22 21.34
C ALA A 52 18.01 5.57 22.55
N GLU A 53 18.55 6.33 23.51
CA GLU A 53 17.81 6.78 24.70
C GLU A 53 16.68 7.77 24.37
N PHE A 54 16.80 8.51 23.26
CA PHE A 54 15.79 9.51 22.86
C PHE A 54 14.57 8.86 22.19
N PHE A 55 14.74 7.71 21.52
CA PHE A 55 13.65 6.96 20.88
C PHE A 55 13.09 5.81 21.73
N GLY A 56 13.72 5.50 22.87
CA GLY A 56 13.26 4.45 23.79
C GLY A 56 11.90 4.73 24.46
N GLY A 57 11.41 5.98 24.43
CA GLY A 57 10.18 6.40 25.10
C GLY A 57 8.98 6.75 24.19
N SER A 58 9.19 6.93 22.88
CA SER A 58 8.09 7.25 21.96
C SER A 58 8.33 6.60 20.60
N GLY A 59 7.56 5.55 20.34
CA GLY A 59 7.76 4.59 19.26
C GLY A 59 7.82 5.20 17.86
N GLY A 60 8.81 4.75 17.12
CA GLY A 60 8.90 4.91 15.68
C GLY A 60 9.94 3.95 15.14
N GLY A 61 9.48 2.81 14.61
CA GLY A 61 10.30 1.94 13.76
C GLY A 61 11.07 0.83 14.47
N ALA A 62 10.35 -0.11 15.07
CA ALA A 62 10.78 -1.50 15.10
C ALA A 62 9.48 -2.31 15.10
N ALA A 63 9.34 -3.22 14.14
CA ALA A 63 8.37 -4.29 14.20
C ALA A 63 8.58 -4.98 15.55
N LYS A 64 7.74 -4.62 16.52
CA LYS A 64 7.63 -5.41 17.74
C LYS A 64 6.90 -6.65 17.30
N ASP A 65 7.60 -7.78 17.30
CA ASP A 65 6.99 -9.07 17.63
C ASP A 65 5.93 -8.81 18.70
N GLU A 66 4.69 -9.03 18.29
CA GLU A 66 3.52 -8.69 19.07
C GLU A 66 3.54 -9.46 20.38
N ALA A 67 3.22 -8.75 21.47
CA ALA A 67 3.08 -9.34 22.78
C ALA A 67 2.14 -10.56 22.74
N PRO A 68 2.36 -11.59 23.59
CA PRO A 68 1.47 -12.74 23.65
C PRO A 68 0.09 -12.25 24.06
N LYS A 69 -0.80 -12.15 23.08
CA LYS A 69 -2.19 -11.80 23.27
C LYS A 69 -2.88 -13.08 23.74
N GLU A 70 -3.57 -12.99 24.88
CA GLU A 70 -4.23 -14.12 25.53
C GLU A 70 -5.09 -14.90 24.52
N ASN A 71 -4.84 -16.20 24.38
CA ASN A 71 -5.61 -17.07 23.51
C ASN A 71 -7.04 -17.20 24.03
N PHE A 72 -8.03 -16.92 23.19
CA PHE A 72 -9.45 -17.17 23.47
C PHE A 72 -9.99 -18.24 22.53
N SER A 73 -10.87 -19.10 23.01
CA SER A 73 -11.48 -20.16 22.20
C SER A 73 -12.67 -19.62 21.39
N ILE A 74 -12.86 -20.12 20.18
CA ILE A 74 -13.99 -19.75 19.31
C ILE A 74 -14.99 -20.90 19.24
N ALA A 75 -16.29 -20.59 19.36
CA ALA A 75 -17.35 -21.59 19.28
C ALA A 75 -17.65 -22.01 17.82
N LYS A 76 -17.58 -21.07 16.88
CA LYS A 76 -17.88 -21.32 15.46
C LYS A 76 -17.20 -20.31 14.54
N VAL A 77 -16.66 -20.80 13.42
CA VAL A 77 -16.18 -19.98 12.29
C VAL A 77 -16.99 -20.30 11.04
N TRP A 78 -17.30 -19.30 10.21
CA TRP A 78 -17.94 -19.47 8.92
C TRP A 78 -17.45 -18.42 7.92
N ILE A 79 -17.58 -18.74 6.64
CA ILE A 79 -17.13 -17.90 5.52
C ILE A 79 -18.36 -17.42 4.76
N GLU A 80 -18.52 -16.10 4.69
CA GLU A 80 -19.57 -15.48 3.88
C GLU A 80 -19.22 -15.50 2.38
N PRO A 81 -20.24 -15.48 1.50
CA PRO A 81 -19.99 -15.39 0.06
C PRO A 81 -19.25 -14.09 -0.27
N GLY A 82 -18.18 -14.19 -1.07
CA GLY A 82 -17.32 -13.05 -1.41
C GLY A 82 -15.82 -13.31 -1.28
N CYS A 83 -15.40 -14.53 -0.91
CA CYS A 83 -13.99 -14.93 -0.92
C CYS A 83 -13.39 -14.77 -2.32
N ILE A 84 -12.25 -14.07 -2.41
CA ILE A 84 -11.52 -13.82 -3.66
C ILE A 84 -10.30 -14.72 -3.84
N VAL A 85 -10.15 -15.78 -3.03
CA VAL A 85 -9.05 -16.76 -3.14
C VAL A 85 -7.68 -16.07 -3.05
N CYS A 86 -7.51 -15.18 -2.07
CA CYS A 86 -6.27 -14.40 -1.86
C CYS A 86 -5.19 -15.15 -1.07
N ASN A 87 -5.50 -16.35 -0.55
CA ASN A 87 -4.64 -17.22 0.24
C ASN A 87 -4.16 -16.70 1.61
N ALA A 88 -4.47 -15.46 1.98
CA ALA A 88 -4.06 -14.89 3.27
C ALA A 88 -4.49 -15.73 4.50
N CYS A 89 -5.70 -16.28 4.48
CA CYS A 89 -6.21 -17.11 5.59
C CYS A 89 -5.52 -18.47 5.71
N GLU A 90 -5.06 -19.04 4.59
CA GLU A 90 -4.30 -20.30 4.58
C GLU A 90 -2.85 -20.08 5.05
N ASP A 91 -2.26 -18.93 4.75
CA ASP A 91 -0.92 -18.57 5.23
C ASP A 91 -0.89 -18.38 6.77
N ILE A 92 -1.97 -17.82 7.34
CA ILE A 92 -2.08 -17.56 8.79
C ILE A 92 -2.46 -18.83 9.56
N TYR A 93 -3.45 -19.59 9.08
CA TYR A 93 -3.93 -20.79 9.79
C TYR A 93 -4.34 -21.94 8.83
N PRO A 94 -3.36 -22.66 8.25
CA PRO A 94 -3.61 -23.69 7.23
C PRO A 94 -4.32 -24.95 7.77
N GLU A 95 -4.32 -25.13 9.09
CA GLU A 95 -5.01 -26.25 9.75
C GLU A 95 -6.54 -26.05 9.77
N VAL A 96 -7.00 -24.80 9.72
CA VAL A 96 -8.43 -24.44 9.76
C VAL A 96 -8.95 -24.09 8.37
N PHE A 97 -8.20 -23.29 7.62
CA PHE A 97 -8.61 -22.77 6.32
C PHE A 97 -7.93 -23.53 5.18
N GLU A 98 -8.74 -23.99 4.23
CA GLU A 98 -8.29 -24.62 2.99
C GLU A 98 -8.84 -23.83 1.81
N VAL A 99 -7.96 -23.26 1.00
CA VAL A 99 -8.37 -22.49 -0.17
C VAL A 99 -8.51 -23.42 -1.38
N THR A 100 -9.69 -23.38 -2.00
CA THR A 100 -9.99 -24.07 -3.26
C THR A 100 -10.03 -23.07 -4.42
N ALA A 101 -10.24 -23.55 -5.64
CA ALA A 101 -10.19 -22.71 -6.85
C ALA A 101 -11.21 -21.54 -6.84
N ASP A 102 -12.37 -21.72 -6.19
CA ASP A 102 -13.47 -20.75 -6.23
C ASP A 102 -13.80 -20.15 -4.86
N THR A 103 -13.47 -20.82 -3.75
CA THR A 103 -13.82 -20.38 -2.39
C THR A 103 -12.81 -20.87 -1.35
N CYS A 104 -12.89 -20.32 -0.14
CA CYS A 104 -12.20 -20.90 1.02
C CYS A 104 -13.19 -21.76 1.82
N LEU A 105 -12.73 -22.94 2.24
CA LEU A 105 -13.48 -23.91 3.04
C LEU A 105 -12.81 -24.07 4.40
N ILE A 106 -13.61 -24.43 5.41
CA ILE A 106 -13.11 -24.74 6.75
C ILE A 106 -12.98 -26.27 6.85
N ARG A 107 -11.80 -26.75 7.25
CA ARG A 107 -11.54 -28.20 7.38
C ARG A 107 -12.48 -28.82 8.44
N PRO A 108 -13.07 -30.00 8.18
CA PRO A 108 -13.90 -30.68 9.17
C PRO A 108 -13.02 -31.16 10.34
N GLY A 109 -13.27 -30.64 11.54
CA GLY A 109 -12.44 -30.90 12.73
C GLY A 109 -11.32 -29.87 12.96
N ALA A 110 -11.43 -28.70 12.34
CA ALA A 110 -10.53 -27.57 12.55
C ALA A 110 -10.31 -27.26 14.05
N PRO A 111 -9.05 -27.11 14.51
CA PRO A 111 -8.74 -26.62 15.85
C PRO A 111 -9.23 -25.15 15.99
N LEU A 112 -10.19 -24.93 16.89
CA LEU A 112 -10.74 -23.60 17.22
C LEU A 112 -10.28 -23.12 18.61
N ASP A 113 -9.27 -23.78 19.17
CA ASP A 113 -8.64 -23.46 20.44
C ASP A 113 -7.80 -22.17 20.37
N ASP A 114 -7.26 -21.83 19.21
CA ASP A 114 -6.49 -20.61 18.98
C ASP A 114 -7.31 -19.55 18.23
N GLY A 115 -8.16 -18.84 18.98
CA GLY A 115 -8.97 -17.75 18.42
C GLY A 115 -8.14 -16.53 18.01
N LEU A 116 -6.89 -16.43 18.43
CA LEU A 116 -6.00 -15.35 18.05
C LEU A 116 -5.66 -15.44 16.57
N ARG A 117 -5.28 -16.63 16.10
CA ARG A 117 -5.00 -16.89 14.68
C ARG A 117 -6.23 -16.71 13.80
N VAL A 118 -7.41 -17.06 14.31
CA VAL A 118 -8.67 -16.86 13.57
C VAL A 118 -9.02 -15.37 13.46
N GLN A 119 -8.77 -14.58 14.53
CA GLN A 119 -8.92 -13.13 14.47
C GLN A 119 -7.94 -12.51 13.47
N GLU A 120 -6.67 -12.90 13.52
CA GLU A 120 -5.64 -12.41 12.59
C GLU A 120 -6.02 -12.75 11.13
N ALA A 121 -6.52 -13.96 10.88
CA ALA A 121 -7.01 -14.36 9.56
C ALA A 121 -8.22 -13.51 9.10
N ALA A 122 -9.12 -13.15 10.01
CA ALA A 122 -10.26 -12.29 9.69
C ALA A 122 -9.84 -10.85 9.38
N GLU A 123 -8.85 -10.30 10.09
CA GLU A 123 -8.31 -8.96 9.86
C GLU A 123 -7.43 -8.89 8.60
N ALA A 124 -6.75 -9.98 8.24
CA ALA A 124 -5.99 -10.09 7.01
C ALA A 124 -6.86 -10.25 5.75
N CYS A 125 -8.16 -10.56 5.91
CA CYS A 125 -9.06 -10.77 4.79
C CYS A 125 -9.44 -9.43 4.14
N PRO A 126 -9.03 -9.14 2.89
CA PRO A 126 -9.28 -7.84 2.24
C PRO A 126 -10.77 -7.56 1.96
N VAL A 127 -11.60 -8.59 2.06
CA VAL A 127 -13.05 -8.56 1.83
C VAL A 127 -13.85 -8.91 3.08
N GLU A 128 -13.18 -9.09 4.23
CA GLU A 128 -13.79 -9.29 5.56
C GLU A 128 -14.88 -10.40 5.64
N VAL A 129 -14.75 -11.45 4.83
CA VAL A 129 -15.75 -12.53 4.73
C VAL A 129 -15.65 -13.59 5.82
N ILE A 130 -14.55 -13.62 6.58
CA ILE A 130 -14.33 -14.60 7.67
C ILE A 130 -15.03 -14.07 8.92
N LYS A 131 -16.06 -14.78 9.38
CA LYS A 131 -16.81 -14.45 10.59
C LYS A 131 -16.62 -15.55 11.63
N PHE A 132 -16.59 -15.14 12.90
CA PHE A 132 -16.48 -16.06 14.02
C PHE A 132 -17.38 -15.61 15.18
N SER A 133 -17.82 -16.58 15.97
CA SER A 133 -18.49 -16.36 17.25
C SER A 133 -17.59 -16.90 18.35
N ALA A 134 -17.19 -16.02 19.27
CA ALA A 134 -16.66 -16.43 20.57
C ALA A 134 -17.75 -17.09 21.42
#